data_AF-A0A5E6MER5-F1
#
_entry.id   AF-A0A5E6MER5-F1
#
_cell.length_a   1.000
_cell.length_b   1.000
_cell.length_c   1.000
_cell.angle_alpha   90.00
_cell.angle_beta   90.00
_cell.angle_gamma   90.00
#
_symmetry.space_group_name_H-M   'P 1'
#
loop_
_entity.id
_entity.type
_entity.pdbx_description
1 polymer ?
#
loop_
_entity_poly.entity_id
_entity_poly.type
_entity_poly.pdbx_seq_one_letter_code
_entity_poly.pdbx_strand_id
1 'polypeptide(L)'
;MPPSTAKAEEVRAERSQEVPIPAVLRPPSSPAPAAAEVPSPKKEEVSVIAAGTQLRGALAFSGVLVVNGRFLGELSSPEGTALVGAKGEVQAQIDAAELRVEGKVKGNIFARGSLELRAGADVQGTIRCVRLLIEEEAYFQGHCECVRPPRQEPEGAPNRPDMYAFFAAARVALAWR
;
A
#
# COMPACT_ATOMS: atom_id res chain seq x y z
N MET A 1 28.77 -46.11 -25.34
CA MET A 1 28.64 -46.65 -23.98
C MET A 1 28.16 -45.53 -23.06
N PRO A 2 27.29 -45.80 -22.08
CA PRO A 2 26.80 -44.79 -21.13
C PRO A 2 27.80 -44.56 -19.98
N PRO A 3 27.68 -43.44 -19.28
CA PRO A 3 27.54 -43.48 -17.82
C PRO A 3 26.48 -42.49 -17.30
N SER A 4 25.94 -42.63 -16.08
CA SER A 4 25.74 -43.83 -15.26
C SER A 4 24.63 -43.52 -14.26
N THR A 5 23.79 -44.50 -13.91
CA THR A 5 22.88 -44.39 -12.77
C THR A 5 23.65 -44.49 -11.45
N ALA A 6 23.39 -43.57 -10.51
CA ALA A 6 23.75 -43.74 -9.11
C ALA A 6 22.69 -43.09 -8.22
N LYS A 7 22.12 -43.88 -7.30
CA LYS A 7 21.39 -43.39 -6.12
C LYS A 7 22.27 -43.62 -4.90
N ALA A 8 22.11 -42.77 -3.89
CA ALA A 8 22.35 -43.09 -2.47
C ALA A 8 21.11 -42.55 -1.71
N GLU A 9 20.41 -43.27 -0.84
CA GLU A 9 20.88 -44.10 0.30
C GLU A 9 21.43 -43.15 1.38
N GLU A 10 20.53 -42.61 2.20
CA GLU A 10 20.08 -43.16 3.50
C GLU A 10 21.14 -43.02 4.60
N VAL A 11 20.83 -42.22 5.62
CA VAL A 11 21.56 -42.20 6.89
C VAL A 11 20.53 -42.33 8.01
N ARG A 12 20.63 -43.45 8.75
CA ARG A 12 19.74 -43.80 9.86
C ARG A 12 20.54 -43.90 11.16
N ALA A 13 20.15 -43.12 12.15
CA ALA A 13 20.44 -43.30 13.58
C ALA A 13 19.18 -42.83 14.32
N GLU A 14 18.43 -43.68 15.01
CA GLU A 14 18.68 -44.14 16.40
C GLU A 14 18.87 -43.00 17.42
N ARG A 15 18.27 -43.01 18.62
CA ARG A 15 17.14 -43.78 19.21
C ARG A 15 17.01 -43.30 20.68
N SER A 16 15.85 -42.82 21.14
CA SER A 16 15.60 -42.57 22.58
C SER A 16 14.14 -42.24 22.92
N GLN A 17 13.70 -42.70 24.10
CA GLN A 17 12.41 -42.43 24.75
C GLN A 17 12.60 -42.46 26.29
N GLU A 18 11.83 -41.78 27.14
CA GLU A 18 10.75 -40.83 26.83
C GLU A 18 11.02 -39.43 27.44
N VAL A 19 10.42 -38.85 28.49
CA VAL A 19 9.32 -39.17 29.44
C VAL A 19 8.59 -37.84 29.79
N PRO A 20 7.36 -37.85 30.34
CA PRO A 20 6.44 -36.73 30.15
C PRO A 20 6.54 -35.58 31.17
N ILE A 21 6.00 -34.42 30.77
CA ILE A 21 5.61 -33.31 31.65
C ILE A 21 4.08 -33.39 31.84
N PRO A 22 3.54 -33.35 33.07
CA PRO A 22 2.13 -33.71 33.32
C PRO A 22 1.11 -32.69 32.78
N ALA A 23 -0.06 -33.19 32.37
CA ALA A 23 -1.11 -32.40 31.73
C ALA A 23 -1.87 -31.48 32.70
N VAL A 24 -1.95 -30.18 32.37
CA VAL A 24 -2.79 -29.19 33.07
C VAL A 24 -4.00 -28.82 32.21
N LEU A 25 -5.06 -29.63 32.36
CA LEU A 25 -6.47 -29.24 32.41
C LEU A 25 -6.88 -27.83 31.90
N ARG A 26 -7.32 -27.71 30.65
CA ARG A 26 -8.76 -27.54 30.25
C ARG A 26 -8.91 -27.15 28.76
N PRO A 27 -10.03 -27.52 28.11
CA PRO A 27 -10.35 -27.08 26.74
C PRO A 27 -11.10 -25.73 26.71
N PRO A 28 -10.81 -24.86 25.72
CA PRO A 28 -11.74 -23.83 25.26
C PRO A 28 -12.57 -24.39 24.09
N SER A 29 -13.66 -25.11 24.39
CA SER A 29 -14.62 -25.52 23.37
C SER A 29 -15.48 -24.32 22.96
N SER A 30 -15.21 -23.76 21.78
CA SER A 30 -16.10 -22.80 21.12
C SER A 30 -16.16 -23.11 19.61
N PRO A 31 -17.35 -23.20 18.99
CA PRO A 31 -17.49 -23.50 17.57
C PRO A 31 -17.13 -22.29 16.68
N ALA A 32 -16.98 -22.56 15.38
CA ALA A 32 -16.85 -21.59 14.29
C ALA A 32 -17.96 -20.49 14.34
N PRO A 33 -17.75 -19.27 13.79
CA PRO A 33 -17.04 -19.06 12.52
C PRO A 33 -16.18 -17.78 12.38
N ALA A 34 -14.89 -17.96 12.05
CA ALA A 34 -14.09 -16.95 11.35
C ALA A 34 -12.81 -17.58 10.74
N ALA A 35 -12.94 -18.31 9.63
CA ALA A 35 -11.82 -18.44 8.71
C ALA A 35 -11.67 -17.08 8.00
N ALA A 36 -11.02 -16.13 8.66
CA ALA A 36 -10.70 -14.84 8.05
C ALA A 36 -9.82 -15.13 6.83
N GLU A 37 -10.33 -14.81 5.65
CA GLU A 37 -9.63 -15.00 4.39
C GLU A 37 -8.36 -14.14 4.44
N VAL A 38 -7.21 -14.79 4.70
CA VAL A 38 -5.92 -14.10 4.78
C VAL A 38 -5.69 -13.48 3.40
N PRO A 39 -5.67 -12.14 3.27
CA PRO A 39 -5.61 -11.51 1.96
C PRO A 39 -4.32 -11.96 1.30
N SER A 40 -4.46 -12.78 0.25
CA SER A 40 -3.32 -13.36 -0.44
C SER A 40 -2.44 -12.22 -0.96
N PRO A 41 -1.11 -12.30 -0.80
CA PRO A 41 -0.23 -11.24 -1.22
C PRO A 41 -0.37 -11.07 -2.73
N LYS A 42 -1.09 -10.01 -3.14
CA LYS A 42 -1.13 -9.56 -4.53
C LYS A 42 0.32 -9.45 -4.98
N LYS A 43 0.69 -10.09 -6.09
CA LYS A 43 2.03 -9.92 -6.64
C LYS A 43 2.23 -8.43 -6.91
N GLU A 44 3.17 -7.82 -6.20
CA GLU A 44 3.63 -6.47 -6.51
C GLU A 44 4.44 -6.59 -7.81
N GLU A 45 3.76 -6.35 -8.93
CA GLU A 45 4.38 -6.34 -10.25
C GLU A 45 5.23 -5.07 -10.36
N VAL A 46 6.50 -5.17 -9.96
CA VAL A 46 7.45 -4.06 -9.99
C VAL A 46 8.17 -4.01 -11.33
N SER A 47 7.82 -3.01 -12.14
CA SER A 47 8.54 -2.65 -13.37
C SER A 47 9.60 -1.58 -13.07
N VAL A 48 10.79 -1.71 -13.65
CA VAL A 48 11.90 -0.75 -13.44
C VAL A 48 12.50 -0.30 -14.77
N ILE A 49 12.41 0.99 -15.06
CA ILE A 49 13.14 1.64 -16.17
C ILE A 49 14.49 2.10 -15.63
N ALA A 50 15.55 1.44 -16.07
CA ALA A 50 16.92 1.69 -15.61
C ALA A 50 17.47 3.07 -16.03
N ALA A 51 18.44 3.56 -15.27
CA ALA A 51 19.20 4.74 -15.66
C ALA A 51 19.98 4.49 -16.96
N GLY A 52 19.89 5.43 -17.90
CA GLY A 52 20.45 5.30 -19.25
C GLY A 52 19.46 4.72 -20.29
N THR A 53 18.37 4.09 -19.87
CA THR A 53 17.28 3.72 -20.79
C THR A 53 16.56 4.97 -21.29
N GLN A 54 16.25 5.02 -22.59
CA GLN A 54 15.34 6.00 -23.19
C GLN A 54 14.15 5.27 -23.78
N LEU A 55 12.94 5.62 -23.36
CA LEU A 55 11.67 5.07 -23.84
C LEU A 55 10.85 6.17 -24.49
N ARG A 56 10.23 5.86 -25.64
CA ARG A 56 9.34 6.77 -26.35
C ARG A 56 8.11 6.04 -26.88
N GLY A 57 6.93 6.51 -26.53
CA GLY A 57 5.64 5.92 -26.93
C GLY A 57 4.61 5.97 -25.80
N ALA A 58 3.57 5.13 -25.92
CA ALA A 58 2.63 4.87 -24.83
C ALA A 58 3.09 3.63 -24.04
N LEU A 59 3.01 3.70 -22.70
CA LEU A 59 3.31 2.60 -21.79
C LEU A 59 2.14 2.43 -20.80
N ALA A 60 1.49 1.27 -20.87
CA ALA A 60 0.53 0.84 -19.86
C ALA A 60 1.23 -0.12 -18.89
N PHE A 61 0.95 0.00 -17.59
CA PHE A 61 1.49 -0.91 -16.57
C PHE A 61 0.51 -1.19 -15.43
N SER A 62 0.71 -2.32 -14.76
CA SER A 62 0.04 -2.74 -13.54
C SER A 62 1.04 -2.74 -12.37
N GLY A 63 0.56 -2.60 -11.14
CA GLY A 63 1.42 -2.61 -9.96
C GLY A 63 2.26 -1.33 -9.83
N VAL A 64 3.58 -1.48 -9.73
CA VAL A 64 4.51 -0.40 -9.38
C VAL A 64 5.49 -0.16 -10.52
N LEU A 65 5.63 1.08 -11.00
CA LEU A 65 6.64 1.45 -11.98
C LEU A 65 7.68 2.41 -11.38
N VAL A 66 8.96 2.04 -11.42
CA VAL A 66 10.07 2.88 -11.00
C VAL A 66 10.83 3.42 -12.23
N VAL A 67 10.92 4.73 -12.37
CA VAL A 67 11.51 5.42 -13.53
C VAL A 67 12.81 6.13 -13.12
N ASN A 68 13.95 5.58 -13.56
CA ASN A 68 15.28 6.19 -13.35
C ASN A 68 15.96 6.63 -14.67
N GLY A 69 15.29 6.46 -15.81
CA GLY A 69 15.76 6.85 -17.15
C GLY A 69 14.96 8.00 -17.76
N ARG A 70 15.02 8.12 -19.10
CA ARG A 70 14.23 9.09 -19.88
C ARG A 70 12.97 8.43 -20.44
N PHE A 71 11.82 9.08 -20.25
CA PHE A 71 10.54 8.62 -20.78
C PHE A 71 9.83 9.77 -21.53
N LEU A 72 9.38 9.55 -22.76
CA LEU A 72 8.68 10.55 -23.57
C LEU A 72 7.40 9.98 -24.22
N GLY A 73 6.23 10.53 -23.89
CA GLY A 73 4.96 10.11 -24.51
C GLY A 73 3.79 10.06 -23.52
N GLU A 74 3.26 8.88 -23.26
CA GLU A 74 2.08 8.70 -22.40
C GLU A 74 2.21 7.47 -21.49
N LEU A 75 1.80 7.63 -20.23
CA LEU A 75 1.86 6.63 -19.18
C LEU A 75 0.44 6.40 -18.62
N SER A 76 -0.05 5.17 -18.62
CA SER A 76 -1.41 4.84 -18.15
C SER A 76 -1.41 3.67 -17.16
N SER A 77 -2.01 3.91 -16.00
CA SER A 77 -1.95 3.01 -14.84
C SER A 77 -3.13 3.27 -13.88
N PRO A 78 -4.35 2.78 -14.19
CA PRO A 78 -5.57 3.18 -13.48
C PRO A 78 -5.61 2.79 -11.99
N GLU A 79 -4.86 1.76 -11.59
CA GLU A 79 -4.66 1.32 -10.21
C GLU A 79 -3.17 1.31 -9.79
N GLY A 80 -2.26 1.80 -10.65
CA GLY A 80 -0.82 1.66 -10.45
C GLY A 80 -0.16 2.82 -9.70
N THR A 81 0.95 2.52 -9.03
CA THR A 81 1.82 3.50 -8.37
C THR A 81 3.04 3.77 -9.23
N ALA A 82 3.24 5.02 -9.65
CA ALA A 82 4.43 5.45 -10.37
C ALA A 82 5.43 6.15 -9.42
N LEU A 83 6.72 5.81 -9.53
CA LEU A 83 7.81 6.47 -8.82
C LEU A 83 8.85 6.98 -9.82
N VAL A 84 9.01 8.30 -9.91
CA VAL A 84 10.08 8.93 -10.71
C VAL A 84 11.25 9.20 -9.78
N GLY A 85 12.32 8.40 -9.86
CA GLY A 85 13.52 8.57 -9.03
C GLY A 85 14.32 9.82 -9.41
N ALA A 86 15.29 10.21 -8.57
CA ALA A 86 16.06 11.45 -8.73
C ALA A 86 16.86 11.61 -10.06
N LYS A 87 17.05 10.52 -10.83
CA LYS A 87 17.65 10.54 -12.17
C LYS A 87 16.64 10.40 -13.32
N GLY A 88 15.36 10.27 -12.98
CA GLY A 88 14.27 10.19 -13.95
C GLY A 88 14.00 11.53 -14.61
N GLU A 89 13.86 11.51 -15.93
CA GLU A 89 13.44 12.63 -16.77
C GLU A 89 12.21 12.21 -17.58
N VAL A 90 11.03 12.63 -17.16
CA VAL A 90 9.75 12.23 -17.76
C VAL A 90 9.14 13.42 -18.49
N GLN A 91 8.91 13.29 -19.79
CA GLN A 91 8.20 14.29 -20.61
C GLN A 91 6.96 13.65 -21.22
N ALA A 92 5.88 13.57 -20.44
CA ALA A 92 4.73 12.74 -20.76
C ALA A 92 3.41 13.24 -20.18
N GLN A 93 2.32 12.71 -20.72
CA GLN A 93 1.05 12.61 -20.01
C GLN A 93 1.09 11.39 -19.07
N ILE A 94 0.65 11.55 -17.82
CA ILE A 94 0.67 10.50 -16.80
C ILE A 94 -0.73 10.36 -16.19
N ASP A 95 -1.36 9.19 -16.31
CA ASP A 95 -2.54 8.79 -15.52
C ASP A 95 -2.16 7.64 -14.58
N ALA A 96 -2.22 7.90 -13.27
CA ALA A 96 -1.80 6.98 -12.21
C ALA A 96 -2.79 7.00 -11.04
N ALA A 97 -2.88 5.92 -10.28
CA ALA A 97 -3.60 5.95 -9.00
C ALA A 97 -2.82 6.77 -7.96
N GLU A 98 -1.51 6.53 -7.89
CA GLU A 98 -0.58 7.25 -7.02
C GLU A 98 0.70 7.57 -7.79
N LEU A 99 1.24 8.76 -7.60
CA LEU A 99 2.49 9.19 -8.24
C LEU A 99 3.40 9.82 -7.19
N ARG A 100 4.67 9.41 -7.20
CA ARG A 100 5.73 9.98 -6.37
C ARG A 100 6.88 10.46 -7.26
N VAL A 101 7.37 11.66 -7.01
CA VAL A 101 8.39 12.32 -7.83
C VAL A 101 9.55 12.78 -6.96
N GLU A 102 10.74 12.26 -7.25
CA GLU A 102 12.04 12.65 -6.72
C GLU A 102 12.94 13.25 -7.83
N GLY A 103 12.52 13.15 -9.10
CA GLY A 103 13.23 13.62 -10.29
C GLY A 103 12.51 14.72 -11.09
N LYS A 104 12.70 14.75 -12.41
CA LYS A 104 12.17 15.80 -13.28
C LYS A 104 10.98 15.32 -14.11
N VAL A 105 9.85 16.03 -14.05
CA VAL A 105 8.62 15.70 -14.80
C VAL A 105 8.08 16.93 -15.52
N LYS A 106 7.80 16.80 -16.82
CA LYS A 106 7.19 17.87 -17.63
C LYS A 106 6.00 17.33 -18.42
N GLY A 107 4.84 18.00 -18.32
CA GLY A 107 3.62 17.59 -19.02
C GLY A 107 2.36 17.66 -18.15
N ASN A 108 1.43 16.75 -18.39
CA ASN A 108 0.15 16.68 -17.68
C ASN A 108 0.13 15.46 -16.76
N ILE A 109 -0.10 15.69 -15.47
CA ILE A 109 -0.18 14.69 -14.42
C ILE A 109 -1.64 14.55 -13.97
N PHE A 110 -2.16 13.33 -13.98
CA PHE A 110 -3.47 12.96 -13.48
C PHE A 110 -3.27 11.85 -12.42
N ALA A 111 -3.27 12.24 -11.15
CA ALA A 111 -3.17 11.32 -10.01
C ALA A 111 -4.57 11.12 -9.40
N ARG A 112 -5.10 9.90 -9.42
CA ARG A 112 -6.48 9.64 -8.96
C ARG A 112 -6.60 9.64 -7.43
N GLY A 113 -5.50 9.43 -6.71
CA GLY A 113 -5.35 9.54 -5.27
C GLY A 113 -4.27 10.56 -4.87
N SER A 114 -3.12 10.06 -4.42
CA SER A 114 -2.02 10.88 -3.90
C SER A 114 -1.00 11.26 -4.98
N LEU A 115 -0.50 12.49 -4.91
CA LEU A 115 0.72 12.93 -5.57
C LEU A 115 1.73 13.39 -4.49
N GLU A 116 2.87 12.70 -4.40
CA GLU A 116 3.98 13.04 -3.51
C GLU A 116 5.13 13.70 -4.29
N LEU A 117 5.34 14.99 -4.10
CA LEU A 117 6.53 15.71 -4.54
C LEU A 117 7.57 15.64 -3.41
N ARG A 118 8.66 14.93 -3.65
CA ARG A 118 9.74 14.66 -2.70
C ARG A 118 10.87 15.68 -2.88
N ALA A 119 11.80 15.72 -1.93
CA ALA A 119 12.96 16.60 -2.00
C ALA A 119 13.74 16.44 -3.32
N GLY A 120 14.04 17.58 -3.98
CA GLY A 120 14.75 17.63 -5.26
C GLY A 120 13.90 17.49 -6.53
N ALA A 121 12.58 17.31 -6.41
CA ALA A 121 11.67 17.21 -7.57
C ALA A 121 11.60 18.53 -8.37
N ASP A 122 11.56 18.44 -9.71
CA ASP A 122 11.28 19.56 -10.63
C ASP A 122 10.07 19.19 -11.50
N VAL A 123 8.91 19.80 -11.24
CA VAL A 123 7.67 19.48 -11.95
C VAL A 123 7.10 20.70 -12.67
N GLN A 124 6.94 20.60 -13.99
CA GLN A 124 6.57 21.71 -14.86
C GLN A 124 5.38 21.35 -15.77
N GLY A 125 4.21 21.95 -15.54
CA GLY A 125 3.01 21.71 -16.34
C GLY A 125 1.69 21.68 -15.55
N THR A 126 0.78 20.78 -15.91
CA THR A 126 -0.57 20.71 -15.32
C THR A 126 -0.68 19.53 -14.37
N ILE A 127 -1.12 19.76 -13.14
CA ILE A 127 -1.40 18.71 -12.15
C ILE A 127 -2.90 18.65 -11.88
N ARG A 128 -3.47 17.46 -12.00
CA ARG A 128 -4.75 17.07 -11.36
C ARG A 128 -4.47 16.00 -10.33
N CYS A 129 -4.94 16.21 -9.10
CA CYS A 129 -4.79 15.22 -8.03
C CYS A 129 -5.95 15.27 -7.03
N VAL A 130 -6.16 14.22 -6.23
CA VAL A 130 -7.06 14.26 -5.07
C VAL A 130 -6.35 14.81 -3.83
N ARG A 131 -5.11 14.38 -3.62
CA ARG A 131 -4.25 14.81 -2.51
C ARG A 131 -2.87 15.18 -3.04
N LEU A 132 -2.38 16.35 -2.66
CA LEU A 132 -1.02 16.81 -2.96
C LEU A 132 -0.20 16.86 -1.68
N LEU A 133 1.00 16.27 -1.71
CA LEU A 133 2.03 16.41 -0.69
C LEU A 133 3.29 17.00 -1.35
N ILE A 134 3.93 17.94 -0.68
CA ILE A 134 5.15 18.60 -1.15
C ILE A 134 6.14 18.64 0.02
N GLU A 135 7.30 18.01 -0.15
CA GLU A 135 8.43 18.08 0.77
C GLU A 135 9.29 19.32 0.54
N GLU A 136 10.21 19.60 1.46
CA GLU A 136 11.22 20.65 1.30
C GLU A 136 12.11 20.37 0.07
N GLU A 137 12.69 21.43 -0.52
CA GLU A 137 13.49 21.38 -1.77
C GLU A 137 12.77 20.87 -3.05
N ALA A 138 11.44 20.68 -3.03
CA ALA A 138 10.66 20.41 -4.24
C ALA A 138 10.28 21.71 -4.99
N TYR A 139 10.40 21.72 -6.32
CA TYR A 139 10.02 22.82 -7.20
C TYR A 139 8.83 22.43 -8.10
N PHE A 140 7.79 23.25 -8.09
CA PHE A 140 6.63 23.12 -8.98
C PHE A 140 6.34 24.43 -9.71
N GLN A 141 6.12 24.34 -11.02
CA GLN A 141 5.75 25.48 -11.87
C GLN A 141 4.63 25.11 -12.86
N GLY A 142 3.46 25.72 -12.71
CA GLY A 142 2.36 25.56 -13.66
C GLY A 142 1.00 25.71 -13.00
N HIS A 143 0.04 24.86 -13.38
CA HIS A 143 -1.33 24.90 -12.89
C HIS A 143 -1.68 23.62 -12.12
N CYS A 144 -2.30 23.74 -10.95
CA CYS A 144 -2.74 22.60 -10.14
C CYS A 144 -4.24 22.69 -9.81
N GLU A 145 -4.94 21.57 -9.99
CA GLU A 145 -6.36 21.42 -9.74
C GLU A 145 -6.58 20.23 -8.80
N CYS A 146 -6.81 20.53 -7.51
CA CYS A 146 -7.00 19.53 -6.47
C CYS A 146 -8.50 19.17 -6.36
N VAL A 147 -8.90 18.04 -6.92
CA VAL A 147 -10.29 17.56 -6.93
C VAL A 147 -10.61 16.90 -5.59
N ARG A 148 -11.47 17.51 -4.78
CA ARG A 148 -11.95 16.88 -3.54
C ARG A 148 -12.96 15.77 -3.90
N PRO A 149 -12.70 14.48 -3.60
CA PRO A 149 -13.70 13.44 -3.74
C PRO A 149 -14.87 13.68 -2.77
N PRO A 150 -16.08 13.19 -3.06
CA PRO A 150 -17.19 13.28 -2.11
C PRO A 150 -16.77 12.61 -0.80
N ARG A 151 -16.91 13.34 0.32
CA ARG A 151 -16.54 12.83 1.63
C ARG A 151 -17.49 11.68 1.99
N GLN A 152 -16.99 10.46 1.92
CA GLN A 152 -17.64 9.31 2.56
C GLN A 152 -17.49 9.45 4.07
N GLU A 153 -18.43 10.13 4.70
CA GLU A 153 -18.56 10.15 6.15
C GLU A 153 -19.03 8.73 6.56
N PRO A 154 -18.35 8.05 7.50
CA PRO A 154 -18.69 6.67 7.84
C PRO A 154 -20.02 6.63 8.59
N GLU A 155 -21.09 6.27 7.88
CA GLU A 155 -22.44 6.06 8.39
C GLU A 155 -22.49 4.81 9.29
N GLY A 156 -21.89 4.95 10.47
CA GLY A 156 -21.51 3.80 11.30
C GLY A 156 -20.80 4.18 12.60
N ALA A 157 -20.98 5.40 13.11
CA ALA A 157 -20.71 5.67 14.51
C ALA A 157 -21.86 5.07 15.35
N PRO A 158 -21.65 3.95 16.09
CA PRO A 158 -22.72 3.41 16.92
C PRO A 158 -23.01 4.40 18.04
N ASN A 159 -24.18 5.03 17.99
CA ASN A 159 -24.71 5.80 19.09
C ASN A 159 -24.73 4.90 20.34
N ARG A 160 -23.82 5.14 21.28
CA ARG A 160 -23.78 4.44 22.57
C ARG A 160 -24.66 5.23 23.55
N PRO A 161 -25.90 4.79 23.83
CA PRO A 161 -26.66 5.39 24.91
C PRO A 161 -25.94 5.12 26.24
N ASP A 162 -25.62 6.22 26.92
CA ASP A 162 -25.97 6.40 28.33
C ASP A 162 -25.48 5.33 29.33
N MET A 163 -24.25 4.84 29.15
CA MET A 163 -23.55 3.93 30.08
C MET A 163 -23.22 4.57 31.46
N TYR A 164 -23.92 5.65 31.83
CA TYR A 164 -23.84 6.36 33.11
C TYR A 164 -25.17 6.35 33.91
N ALA A 165 -26.23 5.74 33.38
CA ALA A 165 -27.54 5.70 34.07
C ALA A 165 -27.58 4.77 35.31
N PHE A 166 -26.69 3.78 35.43
CA PHE A 166 -26.84 2.68 36.39
C PHE A 166 -26.23 2.87 37.79
N PHE A 167 -25.47 3.94 38.04
CA PHE A 167 -24.93 4.27 39.38
C PHE A 167 -25.61 5.48 40.04
N ALA A 168 -26.67 6.03 39.44
CA ALA A 168 -27.44 7.16 39.99
C ALA A 168 -28.61 6.73 40.90
N ALA A 169 -28.88 5.44 41.05
CA ALA A 169 -30.02 4.91 41.83
C ALA A 169 -29.73 4.69 43.33
N ALA A 170 -28.55 5.05 43.82
CA ALA A 170 -28.13 4.80 45.20
C ALA A 170 -27.83 6.13 45.94
N ARG A 171 -28.86 6.75 46.55
CA ARG A 171 -28.74 7.53 47.83
C ARG A 171 -30.03 8.15 48.39
N VAL A 172 -31.15 8.24 47.65
CA VAL A 172 -32.35 8.98 48.12
C VAL A 172 -33.56 8.06 48.32
N ALA A 173 -33.52 7.30 49.43
CA ALA A 173 -34.67 6.56 49.97
C ALA A 173 -34.63 6.52 51.52
N LEU A 174 -33.99 7.51 52.15
CA LEU A 174 -33.92 7.68 53.62
C LEU A 174 -34.51 9.03 54.08
N ALA A 175 -35.57 9.43 53.39
CA ALA A 175 -36.62 10.36 53.80
C ALA A 175 -37.79 10.10 52.81
N TRP A 176 -39.08 10.14 53.17
CA TRP A 176 -39.70 10.72 54.35
C TRP A 176 -40.77 9.79 54.96
N ARG A 177 -40.87 9.85 56.30
CA ARG A 177 -42.06 9.58 57.13
C ARG A 177 -42.64 8.16 57.14
#